data_AF-A0AAD9MRL0-F1
#
_entry.id   AF-A0AAD9MRL0-F1
#
_cell.length_a   1.000
_cell.length_b   1.000
_cell.length_c   1.000
_cell.angle_alpha   90.00
_cell.angle_beta   90.00
_cell.angle_gamma   90.00
#
_symmetry.space_group_name_H-M   'P 1'
#
loop_
_entity.id
_entity.type
_entity.pdbx_description
1 polymer ?
#
loop_
_entity_poly.entity_id
_entity_poly.type
_entity_poly.pdbx_seq_one_letter_code
_entity_poly.pdbx_strand_id
1 'polypeptide(L)'
;MKRQLRIRLNLVKPDLTKLVNKKQEFQKVQFDRTRKGERMFEVGDVVKVKNTRAQPKTDKWLFGSIIDVKGTRNYVVKIGSERKLVHEITLLKFLRRQAFVNNCK
;
A
#
# COMPACT_ATOMS: atom_id res chain seq x y z
N MET A 1 12.33 47.06 15.12
CA MET A 1 10.98 46.55 14.74
C MET A 1 11.10 45.65 13.52
N LYS A 2 10.81 44.35 13.62
CA LYS A 2 10.77 43.45 12.45
C LYS A 2 9.34 43.40 11.90
N ARG A 3 9.09 44.06 10.76
CA ARG A 3 7.80 43.99 10.06
C ARG A 3 7.76 42.68 9.25
N GLN A 4 6.74 41.86 9.47
CA GLN A 4 6.48 40.66 8.64
C GLN A 4 5.57 41.03 7.47
N LEU A 5 5.88 40.51 6.29
CA LEU A 5 5.04 40.64 5.09
C LEU A 5 3.69 39.96 5.33
N ARG A 6 2.61 40.73 5.25
CA ARG A 6 1.24 40.23 5.38
C ARG A 6 0.77 39.67 4.05
N ILE A 7 0.47 38.38 4.00
CA ILE A 7 -0.24 37.77 2.86
C ILE A 7 -1.75 37.84 3.10
N ARG A 8 -2.57 37.69 2.05
CA ARG A 8 -4.05 37.76 2.14
C ARG A 8 -4.63 36.83 3.22
N LEU A 9 -4.00 35.68 3.47
CA LEU A 9 -4.38 34.74 4.53
C LEU A 9 -4.23 35.32 5.94
N ASN A 10 -3.28 36.24 6.16
CA ASN A 10 -3.09 36.92 7.45
C ASN A 10 -4.22 37.92 7.75
N LEU A 11 -4.92 38.40 6.73
CA LEU A 11 -6.07 39.30 6.87
C LEU A 11 -7.32 38.56 7.34
N VAL A 12 -7.52 37.32 6.86
CA VAL A 12 -8.70 36.49 7.15
C VAL A 12 -8.55 35.73 8.47
N LYS A 13 -7.32 35.54 8.97
CA LYS A 13 -6.98 34.73 10.16
C LYS A 13 -7.77 33.41 10.24
N PRO A 14 -7.82 32.58 9.18
CA PRO A 14 -8.51 31.31 9.28
C PRO A 14 -7.79 30.44 10.32
N ASP A 15 -8.56 29.74 11.16
CA ASP A 15 -8.02 28.75 12.07
C ASP A 15 -7.62 27.50 11.26
N LEU A 16 -6.45 27.59 10.61
CA LEU A 16 -5.86 26.52 9.82
C LEU A 16 -5.56 25.29 10.67
N THR A 17 -5.25 25.50 11.95
CA THR A 17 -4.91 24.41 12.87
C THR A 17 -6.10 23.48 13.07
N LYS A 18 -7.29 24.05 13.31
CA LYS A 18 -8.52 23.28 13.47
C LYS A 18 -8.92 22.54 12.18
N LEU A 19 -8.74 23.15 11.02
CA LEU A 19 -9.05 22.50 9.74
C LEU A 19 -8.10 21.33 9.43
N VAL A 20 -6.80 21.54 9.67
CA VAL A 20 -5.77 20.50 9.49
C VAL A 20 -6.01 19.34 10.46
N ASN A 21 -6.23 19.63 11.74
CA ASN A 21 -6.49 18.61 12.76
C ASN A 21 -7.74 17.80 12.43
N LYS A 22 -8.85 18.46 12.08
CA LYS A 22 -10.09 17.78 11.66
C LYS A 22 -9.86 16.86 10.46
N LYS A 23 -9.05 17.30 9.49
CA LYS A 23 -8.76 16.51 8.29
C LYS A 23 -7.82 15.34 8.58
N GLN A 24 -6.86 15.50 9.48
CA GLN A 24 -5.97 14.44 9.93
C GLN A 24 -6.71 13.39 10.77
N GLU A 25 -7.56 13.81 11.71
CA GLU A 25 -8.40 12.92 12.51
C GLU A 25 -9.33 12.09 11.64
N PHE A 26 -10.01 12.73 10.68
CA PHE A 26 -10.87 12.02 9.73
C PHE A 26 -10.07 10.98 8.94
N GLN A 27 -8.90 11.33 8.42
CA GLN A 27 -8.05 10.39 7.69
C GLN A 27 -7.60 9.22 8.57
N LYS A 28 -7.22 9.48 9.83
CA LYS A 28 -6.85 8.44 10.79
C LYS A 28 -8.00 7.48 11.03
N VAL A 29 -9.19 7.99 11.34
CA VAL A 29 -10.39 7.17 11.58
C VAL A 29 -10.75 6.33 10.35
N GLN A 30 -10.69 6.91 9.15
CA GLN A 30 -10.96 6.16 7.92
C GLN A 30 -9.88 5.10 7.66
N PHE A 31 -8.61 5.43 7.90
CA PHE A 31 -7.49 4.50 7.75
C PHE A 31 -7.63 3.31 8.71
N ASP A 32 -7.91 3.58 9.99
CA ASP A 32 -8.08 2.55 11.02
C ASP A 32 -9.31 1.67 10.71
N ARG A 33 -10.41 2.28 10.25
CA ARG A 33 -11.63 1.55 9.84
C ARG A 33 -11.41 0.64 8.63
N THR A 34 -10.58 1.07 7.68
CA THR A 34 -10.34 0.32 6.43
C THR A 34 -9.26 -0.73 6.54
N ARG A 35 -8.46 -0.73 7.62
CA ARG A 35 -7.45 -1.74 7.91
C ARG A 35 -8.11 -3.06 8.34
N LYS A 36 -8.71 -3.78 7.39
CA LYS A 36 -9.20 -5.15 7.58
C LYS A 36 -8.02 -6.13 7.59
N GLY A 37 -7.60 -6.54 8.78
CA GLY A 37 -6.59 -7.58 9.01
C GLY A 37 -5.16 -7.18 8.63
N GLU A 38 -4.17 -7.76 9.32
CA GLU A 38 -2.79 -7.71 8.83
C GLU A 38 -2.71 -8.64 7.62
N ARG A 39 -2.27 -8.14 6.45
CA ARG A 39 -2.01 -9.05 5.32
C ARG A 39 -0.76 -9.83 5.67
N MET A 40 -0.95 -11.10 5.98
CA MET A 40 0.14 -12.04 6.17
C MET A 40 0.35 -12.80 4.86
N PHE A 41 1.62 -13.02 4.53
CA PHE A 41 2.00 -13.81 3.39
C PHE A 41 2.98 -14.90 3.83
N GLU A 42 2.89 -16.05 3.18
CA GLU A 42 3.73 -17.20 3.47
C GLU A 42 4.76 -17.44 2.36
N VAL A 43 5.83 -18.15 2.69
CA VAL A 43 6.81 -18.57 1.69
C VAL A 43 6.12 -19.49 0.67
N GLY A 44 6.28 -19.18 -0.62
CA GLY A 44 5.62 -19.89 -1.72
C GLY A 44 4.32 -19.26 -2.20
N ASP A 45 3.74 -18.29 -1.47
CA ASP A 45 2.57 -17.56 -1.95
C ASP A 45 2.86 -16.84 -3.27
N VAL A 46 1.92 -16.95 -4.21
CA VAL A 46 1.95 -16.18 -5.46
C VAL A 46 1.37 -14.80 -5.19
N VAL A 47 2.15 -13.77 -5.49
CA VAL A 47 1.80 -12.38 -5.23
C VAL A 47 1.96 -11.52 -6.48
N LYS A 48 1.17 -10.45 -6.55
CA LYS A 48 1.38 -9.37 -7.51
C LYS A 48 2.13 -8.23 -6.83
N VAL A 49 3.26 -7.85 -7.40
CA VAL A 49 4.12 -6.76 -6.94
C VAL A 49 3.85 -5.52 -7.77
N LYS A 50 3.62 -4.38 -7.11
CA LYS A 50 3.41 -3.11 -7.82
C LYS A 50 4.70 -2.66 -8.51
N ASN A 51 4.64 -2.41 -9.82
CA ASN A 51 5.74 -1.83 -10.57
C ASN A 51 5.69 -0.30 -10.46
N THR A 52 6.63 0.28 -9.72
CA THR A 52 6.72 1.75 -9.55
C THR A 52 7.26 2.46 -10.78
N ARG A 53 7.95 1.76 -11.68
CA ARG A 53 8.54 2.30 -12.91
C ARG A 53 7.70 1.98 -14.16
N ALA A 54 6.46 1.52 -13.98
CA ALA A 54 5.61 1.15 -15.10
C ALA A 54 5.38 2.37 -16.02
N GLN A 55 5.78 2.23 -17.28
CA GLN A 55 5.37 3.14 -18.35
C GLN A 55 3.90 2.87 -18.71
N PRO A 56 3.20 3.78 -19.42
CA PRO A 56 1.77 3.62 -19.74
C PRO A 56 1.42 2.30 -20.46
N LYS A 57 2.39 1.73 -21.19
CA LYS A 57 2.27 0.45 -21.91
C LYS A 57 2.72 -0.79 -21.13
N THR A 58 3.25 -0.62 -19.91
CA THR A 58 3.75 -1.74 -19.09
C THR A 58 2.76 -2.09 -17.99
N ASP A 59 2.64 -3.39 -17.70
CA ASP A 59 1.79 -3.85 -16.61
C ASP A 59 2.18 -3.21 -15.28
N LYS A 60 1.16 -2.65 -14.61
CA LYS A 60 1.30 -2.03 -13.29
C LYS A 60 1.63 -3.04 -12.19
N TRP A 61 1.37 -4.32 -12.45
CA TRP A 61 1.51 -5.42 -11.50
C TRP A 61 2.33 -6.54 -12.13
N LEU A 62 3.43 -6.88 -11.48
CA LEU A 62 4.29 -7.99 -11.88
C LEU A 62 3.98 -9.21 -11.02
N PHE A 63 3.92 -10.39 -11.63
CA PHE A 63 3.77 -11.62 -10.88
C PHE A 63 5.10 -12.03 -10.25
N GLY A 64 5.03 -12.48 -9.01
CA GLY A 64 6.17 -13.02 -8.29
C GLY A 64 5.74 -14.04 -7.23
N SER A 65 6.72 -14.71 -6.65
CA SER A 65 6.52 -15.64 -5.54
C SER A 65 7.36 -15.22 -4.35
N ILE A 66 6.83 -15.39 -3.14
CA ILE A 66 7.58 -15.08 -1.92
C ILE A 66 8.61 -16.18 -1.68
N ILE A 67 9.88 -15.79 -1.55
CA ILE A 67 11.00 -16.68 -1.26
C ILE A 67 11.28 -16.71 0.24
N ASP A 68 11.20 -15.54 0.89
CA ASP A 68 11.61 -15.39 2.29
C ASP A 68 10.81 -14.28 2.98
N VAL A 69 10.59 -14.43 4.28
CA VAL A 69 9.87 -13.49 5.14
C VAL A 69 10.88 -12.89 6.11
N LYS A 70 11.29 -11.63 5.88
CA LYS A 70 12.27 -10.94 6.74
C LYS A 70 11.66 -10.31 7.99
N GLY A 71 10.33 -10.20 8.03
CA GLY A 71 9.59 -9.72 9.20
C GLY A 71 8.11 -9.58 8.89
N THR A 72 7.34 -9.05 9.83
CA THR A 72 5.87 -8.95 9.72
C THR A 72 5.38 -8.22 8.47
N ARG A 73 6.15 -7.24 7.97
CA ARG A 73 5.77 -6.41 6.82
C ARG A 73 6.75 -6.46 5.64
N ASN A 74 7.89 -7.13 5.78
CA ASN A 74 8.96 -7.11 4.79
C ASN A 74 9.19 -8.52 4.23
N TYR A 75 9.05 -8.64 2.91
CA TYR A 75 9.07 -9.91 2.19
C TYR A 75 10.09 -9.86 1.05
N VAL A 76 10.77 -10.97 0.79
CA VAL A 76 11.62 -11.13 -0.39
C VAL A 76 10.83 -11.85 -1.46
N VAL A 77 10.60 -11.19 -2.58
CA VAL A 77 9.82 -11.72 -3.71
C VAL A 77 10.74 -12.00 -4.89
N LYS A 78 10.56 -13.16 -5.52
CA LYS A 78 11.14 -13.49 -6.82
C LYS A 78 10.24 -12.95 -7.92
N ILE A 79 10.78 -12.07 -8.76
CA ILE A 79 10.09 -11.57 -9.95
C ILE A 79 10.95 -11.98 -11.15
N GLY A 80 10.53 -13.03 -11.86
CA GLY A 80 11.35 -13.66 -12.90
C GLY A 80 12.69 -14.14 -12.34
N SER A 81 13.80 -13.52 -12.79
CA SER A 81 15.17 -13.83 -12.33
C SER A 81 15.65 -12.96 -11.17
N GLU A 82 14.97 -11.84 -10.89
CA GLU A 82 15.39 -10.86 -9.90
C GLU A 82 14.74 -11.15 -8.53
N ARG A 83 15.46 -10.83 -7.45
CA ARG A 83 14.93 -10.88 -6.08
C ARG A 83 14.79 -9.45 -5.57
N LYS A 84 13.62 -9.10 -5.03
CA LYS A 84 13.37 -7.77 -4.46
C LYS A 84 12.86 -7.86 -3.04
N LEU A 85 13.35 -6.98 -2.19
CA LEU A 85 12.78 -6.72 -0.88
C LEU A 85 11.59 -5.77 -1.04
N VAL A 86 10.42 -6.19 -0.59
CA VAL A 86 9.14 -5.51 -0.84
C VAL A 86 8.34 -5.43 0.45
N HIS A 87 7.65 -4.31 0.64
CA HIS A 87 6.75 -4.10 1.78
C HIS A 87 5.35 -4.66 1.50
N GLU A 88 4.66 -5.16 2.52
CA GLU A 88 3.30 -5.72 2.47
C GLU A 88 2.33 -4.88 1.63
N ILE A 89 2.33 -3.56 1.82
CA ILE A 89 1.42 -2.62 1.14
C ILE A 89 1.55 -2.67 -0.39
N THR A 90 2.76 -2.95 -0.90
CA THR A 90 3.05 -3.05 -2.33
C THR A 90 2.77 -4.44 -2.92
N LEU A 91 2.28 -5.37 -2.10
CA LEU A 91 1.91 -6.73 -2.48
C LEU A 91 0.40 -6.93 -2.49
N LEU A 92 -0.06 -7.73 -3.45
CA LEU A 92 -1.42 -8.23 -3.53
C LEU A 92 -1.40 -9.76 -3.57
N LYS A 93 -2.14 -10.42 -2.68
CA LYS A 93 -2.22 -11.90 -2.67
C LYS A 93 -2.99 -12.36 -3.91
N PHE A 94 -2.39 -13.24 -4.70
CA PHE A 94 -3.09 -13.85 -5.83
C PHE A 94 -3.75 -15.14 -5.37
N LEU A 95 -5.03 -15.06 -5.04
CA LEU A 95 -5.82 -16.25 -4.75
C LEU A 95 -6.15 -16.94 -6.08
N ARG A 96 -5.44 -18.03 -6.38
CA ARG A 96 -5.83 -18.92 -7.48
C ARG A 96 -7.17 -19.53 -7.08
N ARG A 97 -8.26 -19.17 -7.77
CA ARG A 97 -9.57 -19.84 -7.59
C ARG A 97 -9.32 -21.33 -7.83
N GLN A 98 -9.37 -22.13 -6.78
CA GLN A 98 -9.30 -23.57 -6.90
C GLN A 98 -10.62 -24.01 -7.52
N ALA A 99 -10.57 -24.46 -8.77
CA ALA A 99 -11.71 -25.09 -9.40
C ALA A 99 -11.99 -26.35 -8.58
N PHE A 100 -13.10 -26.34 -7.83
CA PHE A 100 -13.67 -27.54 -7.26
C PHE A 100 -14.07 -28.44 -8.43
N VAL A 101 -13.20 -29.38 -8.80
CA VAL A 101 -13.58 -30.51 -9.63
C VAL A 101 -14.37 -31.44 -8.71
N ASN A 102 -15.69 -31.26 -8.71
CA ASN A 102 -16.60 -32.23 -8.11
C ASN A 102 -16.52 -33.52 -8.94
N ASN A 103 -15.76 -34.49 -8.46
CA ASN A 103 -15.88 -35.87 -8.89
C ASN A 103 -17.17 -36.43 -8.27
N CYS A 104 -18.28 -36.31 -8.99
CA CYS A 104 -19.44 -37.17 -8.76
C CYS A 104 -19.13 -38.53 -9.38
N LYS A 105 -19.00 -39.54 -8.51
CA LYS A 105 -19.08 -40.95 -8.88
C LYS A 105 -20.50 -41.32 -9.27
#